data_AF-I4KBZ4-F1
#
_entry.id   AF-I4KBZ4-F1
#
_cell.length_a   1.000
_cell.length_b   1.000
_cell.length_c   1.000
_cell.angle_alpha   90.00
_cell.angle_beta   90.00
_cell.angle_gamma   90.00
#
_symmetry.space_group_name_H-M   'P 1'
#
loop_
_entity.id
_entity.type
_entity.pdbx_description
1 polymer ?
#
loop_
_entity_poly.entity_id
_entity_poly.type
_entity_poly.pdbx_seq_one_letter_code
_entity_poly.pdbx_strand_id
1 'polypeptide(L)'
;MDDIAYNDAALGAFSSPTDRDLRLRRVDEYSQRSRWIAEGVYFSWLGKSFREAQHIIVLQTPVHIRAHNIRQRLKALPDTATKRAHLEHLLRKNDEYDELFESRVCGFLNPFEVKIRTFSGPGKACKHFKRLLAG
;
A
#
# COMPACT_ATOMS: atom_id res chain seq x y z
N MET A 1 -0.87 -10.14 8.05
CA MET A 1 -0.60 -9.01 7.10
C MET A 1 -1.89 -8.34 6.66
N ASP A 2 -3.02 -9.05 6.69
CA ASP A 2 -4.36 -8.43 6.67
C ASP A 2 -4.56 -7.41 7.80
N ASP A 3 -3.78 -7.53 8.86
CA ASP A 3 -3.72 -6.59 9.99
C ASP A 3 -3.37 -5.17 9.53
N ILE A 4 -2.58 -4.96 8.47
CA ILE A 4 -2.08 -3.61 8.11
C ILE A 4 -3.17 -2.76 7.42
N ALA A 5 -4.32 -3.34 7.07
CA ALA A 5 -5.46 -2.63 6.48
C ALA A 5 -6.37 -1.98 7.52
N TYR A 6 -5.81 -1.25 8.49
CA TYR A 6 -6.59 -0.56 9.51
C TYR A 6 -7.34 0.65 8.97
N ASN A 7 -8.55 0.85 9.49
CA ASN A 7 -9.23 2.15 9.43
C ASN A 7 -8.32 3.21 10.04
N ASP A 8 -8.31 4.38 9.40
CA ASP A 8 -7.72 5.64 9.86
C ASP A 8 -6.83 5.53 11.11
N ALA A 9 -5.52 5.41 10.89
CA ALA A 9 -4.53 5.66 11.94
C ALA A 9 -4.72 7.04 12.61
N ALA A 10 -5.48 7.95 11.98
CA ALA A 10 -5.92 9.22 12.54
C ALA A 10 -6.91 9.09 13.72
N LEU A 11 -7.65 7.99 13.82
CA LEU A 11 -8.65 7.76 14.87
C LEU A 11 -8.15 6.87 16.02
N GLY A 12 -6.89 6.42 15.96
CA GLY A 12 -6.27 5.59 17.02
C GLY A 12 -6.87 4.18 17.18
N ALA A 13 -7.80 3.78 16.32
CA ALA A 13 -8.47 2.49 16.36
C ALA A 13 -7.71 1.45 15.52
N PHE A 14 -6.58 0.98 16.04
CA PHE A 14 -5.77 -0.10 15.43
C PHE A 14 -6.41 -1.49 15.55
N SER A 15 -7.66 -1.61 16.02
CA SER A 15 -8.32 -2.88 16.35
C SER A 15 -9.50 -3.22 15.45
N SER A 16 -9.89 -2.32 14.52
CA SER A 16 -11.10 -2.50 13.72
C SER A 16 -10.78 -2.40 12.22
N PRO A 17 -10.32 -3.49 11.60
CA PRO A 17 -10.13 -3.51 10.15
C PRO A 17 -11.47 -3.30 9.45
N THR A 18 -11.48 -2.55 8.35
CA THR A 18 -12.67 -2.47 7.49
C THR A 18 -13.01 -3.86 6.98
N ASP A 19 -14.29 -4.23 6.99
CA ASP A 19 -14.79 -5.49 6.47
C ASP A 19 -14.23 -5.80 5.05
N ARG A 20 -13.64 -6.99 4.90
CA ARG A 20 -13.00 -7.45 3.66
C ARG A 20 -13.95 -7.42 2.47
N ASP A 21 -15.18 -7.86 2.67
CA ASP A 21 -16.18 -7.98 1.60
C ASP A 21 -16.70 -6.59 1.19
N LEU A 22 -16.71 -5.62 2.12
CA LEU A 22 -16.95 -4.23 1.77
C LEU A 22 -15.82 -3.66 0.89
N ARG A 23 -14.55 -3.96 1.21
CA ARG A 23 -13.42 -3.51 0.39
C ARG A 23 -13.43 -4.12 -1.00
N LEU A 24 -13.69 -5.42 -1.10
CA LEU A 24 -13.78 -6.13 -2.39
C LEU A 24 -14.88 -5.57 -3.28
N ARG A 25 -16.09 -5.38 -2.74
CA ARG A 25 -17.20 -4.78 -3.48
C ARG A 25 -16.85 -3.39 -4.01
N ARG A 26 -16.24 -2.54 -3.17
CA ARG A 26 -15.80 -1.20 -3.61
C ARG A 26 -14.79 -1.29 -4.75
N VAL A 27 -13.80 -2.18 -4.65
CA VAL A 27 -12.82 -2.37 -5.73
C VAL A 27 -13.51 -2.74 -7.04
N ASP A 28 -14.42 -3.71 -7.01
CA ASP A 28 -15.14 -4.14 -8.21
C ASP A 28 -15.97 -3.00 -8.80
N GLU A 29 -16.72 -2.28 -7.97
CA GLU A 29 -17.53 -1.12 -8.37
C GLU A 29 -16.68 0.00 -9.00
N TYR A 30 -15.57 0.38 -8.37
CA TYR A 30 -14.70 1.44 -8.89
C TYR A 30 -13.96 1.02 -10.16
N SER A 31 -13.62 -0.27 -10.30
CA SER A 31 -12.95 -0.79 -11.51
C SER A 31 -13.85 -0.75 -12.75
N GLN A 32 -15.17 -0.62 -12.61
CA GLN A 32 -16.10 -0.44 -13.74
C GLN A 32 -16.12 1.00 -14.30
N ARG A 33 -15.46 1.96 -13.65
CA ARG A 33 -15.43 3.36 -14.13
C ARG A 33 -14.46 3.52 -15.30
N SER A 34 -14.69 4.53 -16.14
CA SER A 34 -13.79 4.85 -17.27
C SER A 34 -12.38 5.27 -16.83
N ARG A 35 -12.24 5.82 -15.63
CA ARG A 35 -10.97 6.21 -15.01
C ARG A 35 -11.02 5.90 -13.52
N TRP A 36 -10.01 5.21 -13.02
CA TRP A 36 -9.91 4.84 -11.61
C TRP A 36 -8.45 4.71 -11.18
N ILE A 37 -8.24 4.81 -9.87
CA ILE A 37 -6.97 4.56 -9.20
C ILE A 37 -7.30 3.70 -7.98
N ALA A 38 -6.58 2.60 -7.82
CA ALA A 38 -6.65 1.77 -6.63
C ALA A 38 -5.35 1.92 -5.82
N GLU A 39 -5.47 2.32 -4.56
CA GLU A 39 -4.38 2.42 -3.60
C GLU A 39 -4.77 1.70 -2.30
N GLY A 40 -3.80 1.12 -1.58
CA GLY A 40 -4.03 0.60 -0.23
C GLY A 40 -4.89 -0.67 -0.17
N VAL A 41 -4.96 -1.44 -1.26
CA VAL A 41 -5.64 -2.73 -1.31
C VAL A 41 -4.60 -3.86 -1.39
N TYR A 42 -4.86 -4.96 -0.67
CA TYR A 42 -3.99 -6.12 -0.69
C TYR A 42 -3.93 -6.72 -2.10
N PHE A 43 -2.72 -6.98 -2.61
CA PHE A 43 -2.50 -7.35 -4.01
C PHE A 43 -3.30 -8.57 -4.46
N SER A 44 -3.49 -9.57 -3.58
CA SER A 44 -4.22 -10.80 -3.92
C SER A 44 -5.72 -10.57 -4.12
N TRP A 45 -6.25 -9.42 -3.72
CA TRP A 45 -7.66 -9.06 -3.87
C TRP A 45 -7.95 -8.36 -5.20
N LEU A 46 -6.92 -7.96 -5.94
CA LEU A 46 -7.05 -7.09 -7.10
C LEU A 46 -6.88 -7.82 -8.45
N GLY A 47 -7.00 -9.16 -8.49
CA GLY A 47 -6.65 -9.94 -9.69
C GLY A 47 -7.35 -9.47 -10.99
N LYS A 48 -8.63 -9.08 -10.92
CA LYS A 48 -9.35 -8.50 -12.07
C LYS A 48 -8.87 -7.08 -12.39
N SER A 49 -8.78 -6.22 -11.38
CA SER A 49 -8.31 -4.83 -11.56
C SER A 49 -6.89 -4.76 -12.13
N PHE A 50 -5.97 -5.66 -11.79
CA PHE A 50 -4.63 -5.73 -12.38
C PHE A 50 -4.65 -6.07 -13.88
N ARG A 51 -5.57 -6.95 -14.31
CA ARG A 51 -5.76 -7.24 -15.74
C ARG A 51 -6.29 -6.04 -16.49
N GLU A 52 -7.17 -5.26 -15.90
CA GLU A 52 -7.81 -4.10 -16.53
C GLU A 52 -6.96 -2.82 -16.42
N ALA A 53 -6.06 -2.73 -15.43
CA ALA A 53 -5.15 -1.61 -15.27
C ALA A 53 -4.28 -1.41 -16.51
N GLN A 54 -4.13 -0.16 -16.93
CA GLN A 54 -3.18 0.24 -17.97
C GLN A 54 -1.77 0.42 -17.40
N HIS A 55 -1.69 0.87 -16.15
CA HIS A 55 -0.44 1.14 -15.45
C HIS A 55 -0.51 0.58 -14.02
N ILE A 56 0.58 -0.06 -13.59
CA ILE A 56 0.77 -0.51 -12.21
C ILE A 56 2.01 0.20 -11.68
N ILE A 57 1.83 1.01 -10.63
CA ILE A 57 2.93 1.76 -10.02
C ILE A 57 3.35 1.06 -8.73
N VAL A 58 4.63 0.66 -8.67
CA VAL A 58 5.22 0.04 -7.49
C VAL A 58 6.15 1.03 -6.81
N LEU A 59 5.90 1.31 -5.53
CA LEU A 59 6.75 2.17 -4.71
C LEU A 59 7.69 1.32 -3.84
N GLN A 60 8.87 0.97 -4.36
CA GLN A 60 9.94 0.32 -3.61
C GLN A 60 10.72 1.33 -2.76
N THR A 61 10.05 1.86 -1.74
CA THR A 61 10.65 2.87 -0.85
C THR A 61 11.74 2.21 0.00
N PRO A 62 12.96 2.76 0.11
CA PRO A 62 14.02 2.18 0.92
C PRO A 62 13.61 1.97 2.38
N VAL A 63 14.09 0.86 2.98
CA VAL A 63 13.76 0.45 4.36
C VAL A 63 13.93 1.56 5.40
N HIS A 64 14.99 2.36 5.30
CA HIS A 64 15.27 3.45 6.23
C HIS A 64 14.28 4.62 6.07
N ILE A 65 13.79 4.88 4.85
CA ILE A 65 12.76 5.89 4.59
C ILE A 65 11.41 5.41 5.11
N ARG A 66 11.05 4.14 4.87
CA ARG A 66 9.82 3.55 5.44
C ARG A 66 9.83 3.62 6.97
N ALA A 67 10.94 3.25 7.60
CA ALA A 67 11.12 3.36 9.05
C ALA A 67 11.01 4.82 9.55
N HIS A 68 11.59 5.78 8.82
CA HIS A 68 11.42 7.20 9.14
C HIS A 68 9.94 7.62 9.10
N ASN A 69 9.23 7.26 8.02
CA ASN A 69 7.81 7.60 7.85
C ASN A 69 6.93 7.00 8.95
N ILE A 70 7.17 5.75 9.35
CA ILE A 70 6.48 5.09 10.47
C ILE A 70 6.66 5.92 11.76
N ARG A 71 7.90 6.31 12.08
CA ARG A 71 8.19 7.12 13.28
C ARG A 71 7.53 8.50 13.21
N GLN A 72 7.56 9.17 12.06
CA GLN A 72 6.91 10.48 11.90
C GLN A 72 5.39 10.38 12.07
N ARG A 73 4.75 9.35 11.50
CA ARG A 73 3.30 9.17 11.59
C ARG A 73 2.83 8.97 13.03
N LEU A 74 3.60 8.24 13.84
CA LEU A 74 3.28 8.02 15.25
C LEU A 74 3.71 9.19 16.15
N LYS A 75 4.55 10.12 15.69
CA LYS A 75 5.05 11.25 16.49
C LYS A 75 3.93 12.10 17.07
N ALA A 76 2.84 12.29 16.33
CA ALA A 76 1.68 13.09 16.75
C ALA A 76 0.80 12.42 17.82
N LEU A 77 0.96 11.11 18.07
CA LEU A 77 0.18 10.38 19.05
C LEU A 77 0.79 10.50 20.46
N PRO A 78 -0.02 10.52 21.54
CA PRO A 78 0.48 10.51 22.92
C PRO A 78 1.42 9.34 23.19
N ASP A 79 2.47 9.57 23.99
CA ASP A 79 3.41 8.50 24.33
C ASP A 79 2.80 7.54 25.37
N THR A 80 2.42 6.36 24.89
CA THR A 80 1.76 5.31 25.68
C THR A 80 2.47 3.98 25.48
N ALA A 81 2.28 3.01 26.39
CA ALA A 81 2.79 1.65 26.22
C ALA A 81 2.26 1.02 24.90
N THR A 82 0.98 1.25 24.59
CA THR A 82 0.34 0.80 23.35
C THR A 82 1.02 1.36 22.11
N LYS A 83 1.31 2.67 22.09
CA LYS A 83 2.03 3.30 20.97
C LYS A 83 3.42 2.70 20.79
N ARG A 84 4.17 2.47 21.89
CA ARG A 84 5.52 1.90 21.84
C ARG A 84 5.50 0.48 21.28
N ALA A 85 4.60 -0.38 21.78
CA ALA A 85 4.42 -1.73 21.26
C ALA A 85 4.01 -1.73 19.77
N HIS A 86 3.14 -0.80 19.37
CA HIS A 86 2.72 -0.67 17.98
C HIS A 86 3.88 -0.20 17.07
N LEU A 87 4.69 0.77 17.52
CA LEU A 87 5.88 1.21 16.80
C LEU A 87 6.87 0.06 16.61
N GLU A 88 7.17 -0.70 17.67
CA GLU A 88 8.06 -1.86 17.61
C GLU A 88 7.54 -2.90 16.61
N HIS A 89 6.24 -3.21 16.68
CA HIS A 89 5.60 -4.10 15.72
C HIS A 89 5.76 -3.63 14.27
N LEU A 90 5.48 -2.35 13.99
CA LEU A 90 5.59 -1.79 12.64
C LEU A 90 7.03 -1.75 12.11
N LEU A 91 8.01 -1.45 12.98
CA LEU A 91 9.42 -1.47 12.58
C LEU A 91 9.88 -2.89 12.25
N ARG A 92 9.52 -3.89 13.06
CA ARG A 92 9.80 -5.29 12.74
C ARG A 92 9.17 -5.71 11.42
N LYS A 93 7.90 -5.33 11.17
CA LYS A 93 7.23 -5.59 9.88
C LYS A 93 7.86 -4.86 8.70
N ASN A 94 8.45 -3.69 8.92
CA ASN A 94 9.19 -2.98 7.89
C ASN A 94 10.48 -3.69 7.48
N ASP A 95 11.15 -4.34 8.42
CA ASP A 95 12.38 -5.10 8.17
C ASP A 95 12.08 -6.41 7.41
N GLU A 96 10.93 -7.04 7.70
CA GLU A 96 10.41 -8.22 6.98
C GLU A 96 9.85 -7.90 5.57
N TYR A 97 9.63 -6.62 5.24
CA TYR A 97 8.85 -6.23 4.07
C TYR A 97 9.51 -6.62 2.74
N ASP A 98 10.81 -6.39 2.59
CA ASP A 98 11.48 -6.59 1.30
C ASP A 98 11.54 -8.08 0.93
N GLU A 99 11.82 -8.95 1.89
CA GLU A 99 11.76 -10.41 1.69
C GLU A 99 10.35 -10.88 1.34
N LEU A 100 9.32 -10.35 2.01
CA LEU A 100 7.94 -10.67 1.69
C LEU A 100 7.54 -10.17 0.30
N PHE A 101 8.01 -8.98 -0.08
CA PHE A 101 7.76 -8.42 -1.40
C PHE A 101 8.35 -9.33 -2.48
N GLU A 102 9.62 -9.72 -2.35
CA GLU A 102 10.28 -10.59 -3.31
C GLU A 102 9.64 -11.98 -3.38
N SER A 103 9.38 -12.61 -2.23
CA SER A 103 8.86 -13.99 -2.18
C SER A 103 7.41 -14.13 -2.65
N ARG A 104 6.57 -13.09 -2.47
CA ARG A 104 5.12 -13.18 -2.72
C ARG A 104 4.60 -12.22 -3.77
N VAL A 105 5.06 -10.96 -3.72
CA VAL A 105 4.50 -9.89 -4.56
C VAL A 105 5.10 -9.95 -5.95
N CYS A 106 6.42 -10.16 -6.09
CA CYS A 106 7.07 -10.28 -7.40
C CYS A 106 6.44 -11.39 -8.25
N GLY A 107 6.22 -12.57 -7.67
CA GLY A 107 5.57 -13.69 -8.39
C GLY A 107 4.15 -13.35 -8.86
N PHE A 108 3.37 -12.64 -8.04
CA PHE A 108 2.03 -12.17 -8.43
C PHE A 108 2.07 -11.11 -9.53
N LEU A 109 3.09 -10.24 -9.51
CA LEU A 109 3.25 -9.13 -10.45
C LEU A 109 3.80 -9.57 -11.81
N ASN A 110 4.51 -10.70 -11.88
CA ASN A 110 5.19 -11.19 -13.07
C ASN A 110 4.31 -11.20 -14.35
N PRO A 111 3.05 -11.68 -14.32
CA PRO A 111 2.19 -11.66 -15.51
C PRO A 111 1.85 -10.25 -16.05
N PHE A 112 2.14 -9.21 -15.27
CA PHE A 112 1.83 -7.81 -15.58
C PHE A 112 3.07 -6.95 -15.83
N GLU A 113 4.26 -7.54 -15.94
CA GLU A 113 5.55 -6.83 -16.01
C GLU A 113 5.54 -5.63 -16.95
N VAL A 114 4.96 -5.77 -18.15
CA VAL A 114 4.90 -4.70 -19.17
C VAL A 114 4.18 -3.43 -18.69
N LYS A 115 3.24 -3.58 -17.75
CA LYS A 115 2.44 -2.50 -17.15
C LYS A 115 3.11 -1.87 -15.93
N ILE A 116 4.14 -2.51 -15.38
CA ILE A 116 4.75 -2.13 -14.10
C ILE A 116 5.75 -1.00 -14.31
N ARG A 117 5.68 0.00 -13.42
CA ARG A 117 6.69 1.05 -13.27
C ARG A 117 7.06 1.17 -11.81
N THR A 118 8.33 0.91 -11.53
CA THR A 118 8.86 0.90 -10.17
C THR A 118 9.58 2.21 -9.85
N PHE A 119 9.32 2.75 -8.67
CA PHE A 119 9.95 3.98 -8.18
C PHE A 119 10.42 3.80 -6.74
N SER A 120 11.58 4.35 -6.42
CA SER A 120 12.11 4.32 -5.04
C SER A 120 11.46 5.35 -4.10
N GLY A 121 10.50 6.13 -4.60
CA GLY A 121 9.83 7.14 -3.80
C GLY A 121 8.80 7.96 -4.58
N PRO A 122 7.98 8.75 -3.87
CA PRO A 122 6.80 9.40 -4.43
C PRO A 122 7.12 10.51 -5.42
N GLY A 123 8.28 11.17 -5.32
CA GLY A 123 8.61 12.30 -6.20
C GLY A 123 8.63 11.93 -7.70
N LYS A 124 9.38 10.88 -8.05
CA LYS A 124 9.45 10.39 -9.44
C LYS A 124 8.12 9.76 -9.88
N ALA A 125 7.47 9.01 -8.99
CA ALA A 125 6.17 8.40 -9.25
C ALA A 125 5.09 9.46 -9.55
N CYS A 126 5.04 10.53 -8.75
CA CYS A 126 4.11 11.65 -8.94
C CYS A 126 4.36 12.37 -10.28
N LYS A 127 5.63 12.58 -10.65
CA LYS A 127 5.97 13.17 -11.96
C LYS A 127 5.50 12.28 -13.11
N HIS A 128 5.67 10.97 -13.01
CA HIS A 128 5.16 10.01 -13.99
C HIS A 128 3.63 10.05 -14.05
N PHE A 129 2.98 9.98 -12.90
CA PHE A 129 1.52 10.01 -12.78
C PHE A 129 0.91 11.28 -13.40
N LYS A 130 1.49 12.46 -13.13
CA LYS A 130 1.05 13.73 -13.75
C LYS A 130 1.13 13.72 -15.28
N ARG A 131 2.14 13.04 -15.86
CA ARG A 131 2.26 12.91 -17.31
C ARG A 131 1.18 11.99 -17.88
N LEU A 132 0.83 10.92 -17.17
CA LEU A 132 -0.25 10.01 -17.57
C LEU A 132 -1.62 10.71 -17.60
N LEU A 133 -1.86 11.66 -16.70
CA LEU A 133 -3.11 12.42 -16.66
C LEU A 133 -3.18 13.60 -17.65
N ALA A 134 -2.04 14.01 -18.21
CA ALA A 134 -1.95 15.14 -19.12
C ALA A 134 -2.14 14.77 -20.60
N GLY A 135 -2.10 13.48 -20.94
CA GLY A 135 -2.46 12.94 -22.25
C GLY A 135 -3.85 12.32 -22.22
#